data_AF-A0A6A4GZF9-F1
#
_entry.id   AF-A0A6A4GZF9-F1
#
_cell.length_a   1.000
_cell.length_b   1.000
_cell.length_c   1.000
_cell.angle_alpha   90.00
_cell.angle_beta   90.00
_cell.angle_gamma   90.00
#
_symmetry.space_group_name_H-M   'P 1'
#
loop_
_entity.id
_entity.type
_entity.pdbx_description
1 polymer ?
#
loop_
_entity_poly.entity_id
_entity_poly.type
_entity_poly.pdbx_seq_one_letter_code
_entity_poly.pdbx_strand_id
1 'polypeptide(L)'
;MCECTSTALCFSSCKVSLNCDSSMVQSVIYAVSSATIPNISNSLTSTISLIAAIFGAFYLSVLLWVLNFSRMHPRALKREYSRRLQKYAPFAYAFLVTNSLVEASCTFWLLIQYVHQQGLSSLSSKTGLQLIILSSCWTMFTAGMLTILFIHPAWSTHPLASVGSQTVWVFLTLCFWVVGITFLARALPPRFFSGSCASLAYCGQFRALFALSLLEVIILTGAMITMLWIVRQSIHEALQRVSRQLVVSMVSAR
;
A
#
# COMPACT_ATOMS: atom_id res chain seq x y z
N MET A 1 -26.56 -3.31 17.73
CA MET A 1 -27.41 -3.97 16.72
C MET A 1 -27.91 -2.89 15.79
N CYS A 2 -27.52 -2.93 14.51
CA CYS A 2 -28.13 -2.11 13.46
C CYS A 2 -28.70 -3.10 12.46
N GLU A 3 -30.02 -3.22 12.41
CA GLU A 3 -30.72 -3.95 11.36
C GLU A 3 -30.78 -3.07 10.11
N CYS A 4 -30.37 -3.62 8.97
CA CYS A 4 -30.54 -2.99 7.66
C CYS A 4 -31.14 -4.02 6.71
N THR A 5 -32.41 -3.83 6.39
CA THR A 5 -33.30 -4.79 5.72
C THR A 5 -33.58 -4.38 4.27
N SER A 6 -32.57 -3.93 3.52
CA SER A 6 -32.68 -3.72 2.06
C SER A 6 -31.33 -3.54 1.36
N THR A 7 -31.17 -4.24 0.23
CA THR A 7 -29.91 -4.57 -0.45
C THR A 7 -29.40 -3.56 -1.48
N ALA A 8 -29.83 -2.29 -1.49
CA ALA A 8 -29.44 -1.38 -2.57
C ALA A 8 -28.72 -0.08 -2.20
N LEU A 9 -28.83 0.45 -0.97
CA LEU A 9 -28.23 1.75 -0.64
C LEU A 9 -27.87 1.86 0.86
N CYS A 10 -26.78 1.21 1.28
CA CYS A 10 -26.23 1.35 2.64
C CYS A 10 -24.76 1.83 2.65
N PHE A 11 -24.36 2.64 1.66
CA PHE A 11 -23.00 3.19 1.60
C PHE A 11 -22.84 4.57 2.27
N SER A 12 -23.92 5.23 2.73
CA SER A 12 -23.83 6.65 3.15
C SER A 12 -23.98 6.95 4.65
N SER A 13 -24.09 5.97 5.55
CA SER A 13 -24.23 6.28 6.98
C SER A 13 -23.67 5.24 7.94
N CYS A 14 -22.53 4.63 7.59
CA CYS A 14 -21.62 4.21 8.65
C CYS A 14 -20.79 5.43 9.03
N LYS A 15 -21.20 6.13 10.09
CA LYS A 15 -20.38 7.16 10.74
C LYS A 15 -19.20 6.44 11.41
N VAL A 16 -18.28 5.93 10.61
CA VAL A 16 -16.94 5.58 11.05
C VAL A 16 -16.35 6.92 11.45
N SER A 17 -16.22 7.13 12.75
CA SER A 17 -15.48 8.25 13.30
C SER A 17 -14.00 8.05 12.93
N LEU A 18 -13.67 8.38 11.69
CA LEU A 18 -12.32 8.53 11.17
C LEU A 18 -11.77 9.83 11.76
N ASN A 19 -11.46 9.81 13.05
CA ASN A 19 -10.43 10.69 13.58
C ASN A 19 -9.10 10.15 13.05
N CYS A 20 -8.69 10.64 11.87
CA CYS A 20 -7.37 10.43 11.30
C CYS A 20 -6.30 11.23 12.07
N ASP A 21 -6.25 11.09 13.39
CA ASP A 21 -5.33 11.79 14.28
C ASP A 21 -4.48 10.75 14.98
N SER A 22 -3.27 10.45 14.47
CA SER A 22 -2.16 9.68 15.12
C SER A 22 -2.49 8.36 15.86
N SER A 23 -3.75 7.97 15.89
CA SER A 23 -4.38 7.00 16.78
C SER A 23 -4.60 5.70 16.06
N MET A 24 -4.55 5.68 14.73
CA MET A 24 -4.51 4.44 13.97
C MET A 24 -3.13 3.76 14.12
N VAL A 25 -2.05 4.55 14.06
CA VAL A 25 -0.70 4.07 14.39
C VAL A 25 -0.63 3.71 15.88
N GLN A 26 -1.15 4.56 16.76
CA GLN A 26 -1.17 4.27 18.20
C GLN A 26 -2.01 3.04 18.54
N SER A 27 -3.16 2.82 17.89
CA SER A 27 -4.04 1.66 18.13
C SER A 27 -3.48 0.38 17.54
N VAL A 28 -2.74 0.43 16.44
CA VAL A 28 -1.95 -0.72 15.96
C VAL A 28 -0.83 -1.03 16.95
N ILE A 29 -0.12 -0.02 17.47
CA ILE A 29 0.90 -0.20 18.52
C ILE A 29 0.26 -0.78 19.81
N TYR A 30 -0.89 -0.28 20.24
CA TYR A 30 -1.62 -0.80 21.42
C TYR A 30 -2.24 -2.18 21.18
N ALA A 31 -2.67 -2.52 19.95
CA ALA A 31 -3.18 -3.84 19.61
C ALA A 31 -2.06 -4.89 19.51
N VAL A 32 -0.87 -4.49 19.04
CA VAL A 32 0.34 -5.33 19.10
C VAL A 32 0.80 -5.52 20.55
N SER A 33 0.71 -4.47 21.38
CA SER A 33 1.14 -4.49 22.78
C SER A 33 0.18 -5.24 23.73
N SER A 34 -1.09 -5.45 23.35
CA SER A 34 -2.09 -6.13 24.20
C SER A 34 -2.21 -7.65 23.96
N ALA A 35 -1.48 -8.21 23.00
CA ALA A 35 -1.50 -9.65 22.67
C ALA A 35 -0.53 -10.52 23.51
N THR A 36 -0.34 -10.16 24.78
CA THR A 36 0.72 -10.66 25.66
C THR A 36 0.33 -12.00 26.32
N ILE A 37 0.88 -13.12 25.84
CA ILE A 37 0.95 -14.40 26.57
C ILE A 37 2.27 -14.41 27.38
N PRO A 38 2.35 -14.93 28.62
CA PRO A 38 3.23 -14.32 29.61
C PRO A 38 4.75 -14.42 29.39
N ASN A 39 5.33 -15.48 28.81
CA ASN A 39 6.79 -15.69 28.95
C ASN A 39 7.63 -15.95 27.67
N ILE A 40 7.09 -16.54 26.60
CA ILE A 40 7.88 -16.81 25.36
C ILE A 40 7.58 -15.77 24.26
N SER A 41 6.36 -15.28 24.19
CA SER A 41 5.94 -14.31 23.17
C SER A 41 6.56 -12.93 23.32
N ASN A 42 6.97 -12.52 24.53
CA ASN A 42 7.43 -11.16 24.77
C ASN A 42 8.79 -10.89 24.12
N SER A 43 9.71 -11.86 24.18
CA SER A 43 11.02 -11.75 23.54
C SER A 43 10.89 -11.68 22.02
N LEU A 44 10.14 -12.60 21.39
CA LEU A 44 9.95 -12.63 19.94
C LEU A 44 9.24 -11.37 19.41
N THR A 45 8.18 -10.92 20.08
CA THR A 45 7.43 -9.71 19.68
C THR A 45 8.32 -8.47 19.78
N SER A 46 9.13 -8.38 20.84
CA SER A 46 10.12 -7.31 20.98
C SER A 46 11.18 -7.35 19.88
N THR A 47 11.71 -8.52 19.54
CA THR A 47 12.71 -8.67 18.48
C THR A 47 12.15 -8.29 17.11
N ILE A 48 10.95 -8.77 16.74
CA ILE A 48 10.30 -8.43 15.47
C ILE A 48 10.05 -6.92 15.40
N SER A 49 9.54 -6.32 16.48
CA SER A 49 9.26 -4.88 16.53
C SER A 49 10.54 -4.06 16.41
N LEU A 50 11.64 -4.49 17.04
CA LEU A 50 12.94 -3.85 16.95
C LEU A 50 13.49 -3.92 15.51
N ILE A 51 13.42 -5.10 14.87
CA ILE A 51 13.87 -5.29 13.49
C ILE A 51 13.06 -4.39 12.55
N ALA A 52 11.73 -4.38 12.67
CA ALA A 52 10.86 -3.52 11.88
C ALA A 52 11.18 -2.03 12.10
N ALA A 53 11.42 -1.60 13.34
CA ALA A 53 11.81 -0.23 13.65
C ALA A 53 13.16 0.14 13.01
N ILE A 54 14.15 -0.77 13.05
CA ILE A 54 15.46 -0.58 12.40
C ILE A 54 15.30 -0.43 10.89
N PHE A 55 14.54 -1.32 10.23
CA PHE A 55 14.28 -1.21 8.79
C PHE A 55 13.53 0.07 8.42
N GLY A 56 12.53 0.46 9.22
CA GLY A 56 11.79 1.71 9.05
C GLY A 56 12.70 2.93 9.20
N ALA A 57 13.53 2.98 10.24
CA ALA A 57 14.48 4.07 10.47
C ALA A 57 15.55 4.15 9.38
N PHE A 58 16.07 3.00 8.94
CA PHE A 58 17.01 2.92 7.82
C PHE A 58 16.39 3.48 6.54
N TYR A 59 15.16 3.05 6.21
CA TYR A 59 14.43 3.52 5.05
C TYR A 59 14.18 5.04 5.11
N LEU A 60 13.73 5.56 6.25
CA LEU A 60 13.54 7.00 6.46
C LEU A 60 14.86 7.78 6.32
N SER A 61 15.96 7.24 6.84
CA SER A 61 17.28 7.88 6.72
C SER A 61 17.72 7.98 5.26
N VAL A 62 17.57 6.90 4.49
CA VAL A 62 17.83 6.89 3.05
C VAL A 62 16.92 7.90 2.35
N LEU A 63 15.62 7.91 2.65
CA LEU A 63 14.67 8.84 2.05
C LEU A 63 15.04 10.30 2.34
N LEU A 64 15.39 10.64 3.58
CA LEU A 64 15.79 11.99 3.97
C LEU A 64 17.09 12.42 3.28
N TRP A 65 18.09 11.52 3.24
CA TRP A 65 19.34 11.76 2.54
C TRP A 65 19.10 12.06 1.05
N VAL A 66 18.28 11.22 0.43
CA VAL A 66 17.93 11.31 -0.99
C VAL A 66 17.07 12.55 -1.29
N LEU A 67 16.14 12.93 -0.41
CA LEU A 67 15.36 14.18 -0.51
C LEU A 67 16.25 15.42 -0.38
N ASN A 68 17.21 15.42 0.56
CA ASN A 68 18.19 16.49 0.69
C ASN A 68 19.06 16.60 -0.57
N PHE A 69 19.48 15.46 -1.14
CA PHE A 69 20.23 15.43 -2.39
C PHE A 69 19.44 16.02 -3.57
N SER A 70 18.14 15.73 -3.66
CA SER A 70 17.25 16.31 -4.68
C SER A 70 17.05 17.81 -4.51
N ARG A 71 17.11 18.35 -3.28
CA ARG A 71 17.02 19.79 -3.03
C ARG A 71 18.25 20.54 -3.55
N MET A 72 19.43 19.91 -3.52
CA MET A 72 20.66 20.51 -4.02
C MET A 72 20.72 20.55 -5.57
N HIS A 73 19.99 19.67 -6.25
CA HIS A 73 20.00 19.56 -7.72
C HIS A 73 18.59 19.74 -8.32
N PRO A 74 18.03 20.96 -8.30
CA PRO A 74 16.68 21.21 -8.80
C PRO A 74 16.60 20.94 -10.30
N ARG A 75 15.67 20.07 -10.70
CA ARG A 75 15.41 19.78 -12.12
C ARG A 75 14.45 20.82 -12.71
N ALA A 76 14.80 21.37 -13.86
CA ALA A 76 13.93 22.29 -14.60
C ALA A 76 12.78 21.53 -15.30
N LEU A 77 11.70 21.25 -14.57
CA LEU A 77 10.48 20.71 -15.17
C LEU A 77 9.69 21.82 -15.87
N LYS A 78 9.42 21.63 -17.17
CA LYS A 78 8.65 22.58 -18.00
C LYS A 78 7.16 22.66 -17.64
N ARG A 79 6.60 21.70 -16.88
CA ARG A 79 5.16 21.63 -16.55
C ARG A 79 4.92 21.71 -15.04
N GLU A 80 4.01 22.58 -14.64
CA GLU A 80 3.64 22.78 -13.23
C GLU A 80 2.97 21.54 -12.62
N TYR A 81 2.08 20.87 -13.36
CA TYR A 81 1.42 19.65 -12.89
C TYR A 81 2.43 18.53 -12.57
N SER A 82 3.41 18.31 -13.45
CA SER A 82 4.47 17.33 -13.23
C SER A 82 5.32 17.65 -12.01
N ARG A 83 5.55 18.94 -11.71
CA ARG A 83 6.27 19.37 -10.51
C ARG A 83 5.51 19.00 -9.23
N ARG A 84 4.18 19.18 -9.20
CA ARG A 84 3.35 18.80 -8.04
C ARG A 84 3.36 17.29 -7.85
N LEU A 85 3.16 16.52 -8.92
CA LEU A 85 3.17 15.06 -8.84
C LEU A 85 4.49 14.50 -8.30
N GLN A 86 5.62 15.00 -8.81
CA GLN A 86 6.95 14.58 -8.34
C GLN A 86 7.21 14.93 -6.87
N LYS A 87 6.56 15.99 -6.35
CA LYS A 87 6.67 16.36 -4.93
C LYS A 87 5.95 15.37 -4.02
N TYR A 88 4.78 14.87 -4.42
CA TYR A 88 3.95 14.00 -3.58
C TYR A 88 4.23 12.50 -3.78
N ALA A 89 4.72 12.10 -4.95
CA ALA A 89 5.05 10.70 -5.25
C ALA A 89 5.94 10.01 -4.20
N PRO A 90 7.09 10.58 -3.76
CA PRO A 90 7.95 9.91 -2.78
C PRO A 90 7.27 9.71 -1.42
N PHE A 91 6.37 10.62 -1.02
CA PHE A 91 5.60 10.44 0.21
C PHE A 91 4.59 9.30 0.10
N ALA A 92 3.93 9.16 -1.06
CA ALA A 92 3.03 8.04 -1.31
C ALA A 92 3.77 6.70 -1.27
N TYR A 93 4.93 6.59 -1.93
CA TYR A 93 5.75 5.37 -1.86
C TYR A 93 6.27 5.10 -0.45
N ALA A 94 6.72 6.11 0.28
CA ALA A 94 7.16 5.95 1.66
C ALA A 94 6.05 5.43 2.57
N PHE A 95 4.84 5.98 2.45
CA PHE A 95 3.67 5.50 3.18
C PHE A 95 3.36 4.03 2.84
N LEU A 96 3.43 3.68 1.57
CA LEU A 96 3.20 2.32 1.06
C LEU A 96 4.24 1.33 1.62
N VAL A 97 5.52 1.69 1.62
CA VAL A 97 6.61 0.90 2.23
C VAL A 97 6.38 0.71 3.73
N THR A 98 6.02 1.78 4.46
CA THR A 98 5.79 1.67 5.91
C THR A 98 4.58 0.80 6.26
N ASN A 99 3.48 0.88 5.50
CA ASN A 99 2.33 0.02 5.71
C ASN A 99 2.69 -1.45 5.44
N SER A 100 3.39 -1.72 4.34
CA SER A 100 3.79 -3.09 3.99
C SER A 100 4.74 -3.70 5.01
N LEU A 101 5.61 -2.89 5.64
CA LEU A 101 6.52 -3.34 6.70
C LEU A 101 5.76 -3.69 7.99
N VAL A 102 4.78 -2.86 8.39
CA VAL A 102 3.91 -3.15 9.53
C VAL A 102 3.11 -4.43 9.28
N GLU A 103 2.54 -4.56 8.08
CA GLU A 103 1.75 -5.71 7.70
C GLU A 103 2.57 -7.00 7.63
N ALA A 104 3.78 -6.95 7.07
CA ALA A 104 4.72 -8.07 7.08
C ALA A 104 5.06 -8.51 8.51
N SER A 105 5.30 -7.56 9.42
CA SER A 105 5.62 -7.83 10.82
C SER A 105 4.46 -8.50 11.55
N CYS A 106 3.23 -7.98 11.38
CA CYS A 106 2.02 -8.57 11.96
C CYS A 106 1.76 -9.98 11.40
N THR A 107 1.92 -10.16 10.08
CA THR A 107 1.72 -11.45 9.41
C THR A 107 2.74 -12.48 9.87
N PHE A 108 4.01 -12.10 9.98
CA PHE A 108 5.08 -12.97 10.46
C PHE A 108 4.84 -13.40 11.92
N TRP A 109 4.44 -12.47 12.78
CA TRP A 109 4.05 -12.78 14.15
C TRP A 109 2.88 -13.77 14.21
N LEU A 110 1.81 -13.53 13.45
CA LEU A 110 0.65 -14.44 13.37
C LEU A 110 1.06 -15.83 12.87
N LEU A 111 1.95 -15.91 11.89
CA LEU A 111 2.43 -17.18 11.34
C LEU A 111 3.18 -18.00 12.41
N ILE A 112 4.02 -17.36 13.23
CA ILE A 112 4.72 -18.03 14.35
C ILE A 112 3.73 -18.59 15.36
N GLN A 113 2.72 -17.81 15.74
CA GLN A 113 1.67 -18.26 16.67
C GLN A 113 0.90 -19.45 16.08
N TYR A 114 0.62 -19.41 14.78
CA TYR A 114 -0.08 -20.47 14.06
C TYR A 114 0.68 -21.80 14.06
N VAL A 115 2.01 -21.77 13.97
CA VAL A 115 2.86 -22.96 14.03
C VAL A 115 2.89 -23.57 15.44
N HIS A 116 2.81 -22.73 16.49
CA HIS A 116 2.82 -23.19 17.87
C HIS A 116 1.49 -23.81 18.31
N GLN A 117 0.35 -23.31 17.81
CA GLN A 117 -0.97 -23.90 18.06
C GLN A 117 -1.27 -25.05 17.09
N GLN A 118 -0.75 -26.23 17.38
CA GLN A 118 -0.84 -27.44 16.52
C GLN A 118 -2.27 -27.96 16.24
N GLY A 119 -3.32 -27.39 16.85
CA GLY A 119 -4.68 -27.98 16.85
C GLY A 119 -5.74 -27.36 15.95
N LEU A 120 -5.58 -26.13 15.44
CA LEU A 120 -6.67 -25.39 14.75
C LEU A 120 -6.26 -24.70 13.45
N SER A 121 -5.15 -25.11 12.83
CA SER A 121 -4.65 -24.45 11.64
C SER A 121 -5.39 -24.90 10.38
N SER A 122 -6.29 -24.05 9.86
CA SER A 122 -6.88 -24.28 8.54
C SER A 122 -5.80 -24.03 7.47
N LEU A 123 -5.66 -24.98 6.53
CA LEU A 123 -4.68 -24.86 5.44
C LEU A 123 -4.88 -23.55 4.65
N SER A 124 -6.14 -23.15 4.47
CA SER A 124 -6.52 -21.92 3.77
C SER A 124 -6.01 -20.65 4.46
N SER A 125 -6.08 -20.57 5.80
CA SER A 125 -5.54 -19.42 6.55
C SER A 125 -4.03 -19.31 6.39
N LYS A 126 -3.33 -20.44 6.43
CA LYS A 126 -1.86 -20.48 6.27
C LYS A 126 -1.45 -19.99 4.88
N THR A 127 -2.10 -20.47 3.82
CA THR A 127 -1.84 -20.01 2.45
C THR A 127 -2.15 -18.52 2.28
N GLY A 128 -3.25 -18.02 2.88
CA GLY A 128 -3.58 -16.60 2.86
C GLY A 128 -2.49 -15.74 3.51
N LEU A 129 -2.03 -16.09 4.71
CA LEU A 129 -0.94 -15.38 5.40
C LEU A 129 0.38 -15.43 4.60
N GLN A 130 0.71 -16.56 3.99
CA GLN A 130 1.90 -16.71 3.14
C GLN A 130 1.85 -15.83 1.88
N LEU A 131 0.66 -15.65 1.29
CA LEU A 131 0.50 -14.74 0.15
C LEU A 131 0.60 -13.28 0.58
N ILE A 132 0.03 -12.91 1.74
CA ILE A 132 0.13 -11.54 2.27
C ILE A 132 1.59 -11.18 2.56
N ILE A 133 2.36 -12.04 3.25
CA ILE A 133 3.78 -11.74 3.53
C ILE A 133 4.59 -11.62 2.23
N LEU A 134 4.31 -12.44 1.22
CA LEU A 134 4.92 -12.33 -0.11
C LEU A 134 4.58 -10.98 -0.76
N SER A 135 3.30 -10.59 -0.74
CA SER A 135 2.84 -9.30 -1.26
C SER A 135 3.47 -8.13 -0.54
N SER A 136 3.57 -8.17 0.80
CA SER A 136 4.20 -7.14 1.61
C SER A 136 5.70 -7.03 1.31
N CYS A 137 6.43 -8.15 1.25
CA CYS A 137 7.86 -8.16 0.91
C CYS A 137 8.11 -7.67 -0.52
N TRP A 138 7.31 -8.11 -1.49
CA TRP A 138 7.36 -7.64 -2.88
C TRP A 138 7.18 -6.13 -2.94
N THR A 139 6.15 -5.64 -2.28
CA THR A 139 5.77 -4.22 -2.24
C THR A 139 6.87 -3.39 -1.59
N MET A 140 7.36 -3.79 -0.42
CA MET A 140 8.45 -3.14 0.30
C MET A 140 9.71 -3.03 -0.58
N PHE A 141 10.13 -4.14 -1.19
CA PHE A 141 11.34 -4.19 -2.00
C PHE A 141 11.20 -3.31 -3.26
N THR A 142 10.12 -3.49 -4.01
CA THR A 142 9.96 -2.83 -5.29
C THR A 142 9.60 -1.34 -5.14
N ALA A 143 8.74 -0.96 -4.18
CA ALA A 143 8.46 0.44 -3.88
C ALA A 143 9.70 1.16 -3.33
N GLY A 144 10.51 0.48 -2.50
CA GLY A 144 11.78 1.02 -2.03
C GLY A 144 12.77 1.28 -3.17
N MET A 145 12.94 0.30 -4.06
CA MET A 145 13.78 0.45 -5.26
C MET A 145 13.30 1.57 -6.18
N LEU A 146 11.98 1.64 -6.44
CA LEU A 146 11.40 2.71 -7.26
C LEU A 146 11.61 4.09 -6.64
N THR A 147 11.47 4.21 -5.32
CA THR A 147 11.72 5.47 -4.61
C THR A 147 13.16 5.96 -4.82
N ILE A 148 14.14 5.08 -4.69
CA ILE A 148 15.55 5.39 -4.93
C ILE A 148 15.75 5.79 -6.41
N LEU A 149 15.16 5.04 -7.33
CA LEU A 149 15.25 5.27 -8.78
C LEU A 149 14.72 6.66 -9.18
N PHE A 150 13.58 7.10 -8.62
CA PHE A 150 12.97 8.38 -8.97
C PHE A 150 13.80 9.58 -8.53
N ILE A 151 14.36 9.48 -7.33
CA ILE A 151 15.02 10.63 -6.74
C ILE A 151 16.45 10.78 -7.29
N HIS A 152 17.10 9.68 -7.70
CA HIS A 152 18.43 9.75 -8.30
C HIS A 152 18.40 10.49 -9.67
N PRO A 153 19.13 11.61 -9.82
CA PRO A 153 19.09 12.46 -11.03
C PRO A 153 19.57 11.74 -12.28
N ALA A 154 20.63 10.95 -12.18
CA ALA A 154 21.19 10.26 -13.32
C ALA A 154 20.29 9.12 -13.83
N TRP A 155 19.46 8.53 -12.97
CA TRP A 155 18.66 7.36 -13.35
C TRP A 155 17.28 7.72 -13.90
N SER A 156 16.80 8.94 -13.64
CA SER A 156 15.52 9.40 -14.15
C SER A 156 15.46 9.59 -15.66
N THR A 157 16.62 9.68 -16.32
CA THR A 157 16.70 9.77 -17.79
C THR A 157 16.48 8.42 -18.47
N HIS A 158 16.53 7.31 -17.72
CA HIS A 158 16.33 5.99 -18.29
C HIS A 158 14.85 5.70 -18.55
N PRO A 159 14.54 4.92 -19.61
CA PRO A 159 13.18 4.51 -19.95
C PRO A 159 12.51 3.67 -18.85
N LEU A 160 13.27 3.08 -17.91
CA LEU A 160 12.70 2.42 -16.74
C LEU A 160 11.95 3.38 -15.81
N ALA A 161 12.25 4.68 -15.84
CA ALA A 161 11.48 5.70 -15.12
C ALA A 161 10.19 6.12 -15.85
N SER A 162 9.86 5.46 -16.96
CA SER A 162 8.65 5.73 -17.74
C SER A 162 7.38 5.55 -16.92
N VAL A 163 6.35 6.32 -17.25
CA VAL A 163 5.00 6.17 -16.67
C VAL A 163 4.44 4.77 -16.96
N GLY A 164 4.84 4.16 -18.08
CA GLY A 164 4.40 2.82 -18.46
C GLY A 164 4.88 1.72 -17.51
N SER A 165 6.17 1.70 -17.17
CA SER A 165 6.74 0.69 -16.24
C SER A 165 6.12 0.82 -14.84
N GLN A 166 5.90 2.05 -14.37
CA GLN A 166 5.20 2.30 -13.11
C GLN A 166 3.77 1.77 -13.14
N THR A 167 3.06 1.97 -14.24
CA THR A 167 1.68 1.48 -14.38
C THR A 167 1.62 -0.05 -14.33
N VAL A 168 2.52 -0.73 -15.05
CA VAL A 168 2.64 -2.20 -15.01
C VAL A 168 2.98 -2.68 -13.60
N TRP A 169 3.91 -2.00 -12.92
CA TRP A 169 4.27 -2.33 -11.54
C TRP A 169 3.09 -2.18 -10.57
N VAL A 170 2.37 -1.04 -10.60
CA VAL A 170 1.18 -0.82 -9.75
C VAL A 170 0.13 -1.90 -10.01
N PHE A 171 -0.09 -2.27 -11.28
CA PHE A 171 -1.04 -3.31 -11.65
C PHE A 171 -0.65 -4.69 -11.10
N LEU A 172 0.62 -5.10 -11.22
CA LEU A 172 1.11 -6.37 -10.68
C LEU A 172 0.99 -6.40 -9.15
N THR A 173 1.41 -5.32 -8.49
CA THR A 173 1.31 -5.20 -7.04
C THR A 173 -0.15 -5.26 -6.59
N LEU A 174 -1.06 -4.58 -7.29
CA LEU A 174 -2.50 -4.67 -7.03
C LEU A 174 -3.02 -6.10 -7.17
N CYS A 175 -2.60 -6.85 -8.19
CA CYS A 175 -3.00 -8.23 -8.38
C CYS A 175 -2.55 -9.12 -7.21
N PHE A 176 -1.31 -8.98 -6.74
CA PHE A 176 -0.81 -9.73 -5.58
C PHE A 176 -1.62 -9.44 -4.32
N TRP A 177 -1.97 -8.18 -4.09
CA TRP A 177 -2.81 -7.78 -2.95
C TRP A 177 -4.24 -8.32 -3.05
N VAL A 178 -4.90 -8.17 -4.19
CA VAL A 178 -6.27 -8.68 -4.39
C VAL A 178 -6.33 -10.19 -4.21
N VAL A 179 -5.34 -10.94 -4.73
CA VAL A 179 -5.26 -12.40 -4.55
C VAL A 179 -5.06 -12.72 -3.07
N GLY A 180 -4.09 -12.09 -2.39
CA GLY A 180 -3.83 -12.31 -0.96
C GLY A 180 -5.06 -12.07 -0.08
N ILE A 181 -5.74 -10.93 -0.29
CA ILE A 181 -6.97 -10.58 0.44
C ILE A 181 -8.09 -11.58 0.14
N THR A 182 -8.23 -12.05 -1.10
CA THR A 182 -9.27 -13.01 -1.47
C THR A 182 -9.06 -14.35 -0.74
N PHE A 183 -7.81 -14.83 -0.66
CA PHE A 183 -7.50 -16.04 0.12
C PHE A 183 -7.74 -15.83 1.62
N LEU A 184 -7.34 -14.67 2.15
CA LEU A 184 -7.58 -14.32 3.54
C LEU A 184 -9.08 -14.23 3.86
N ALA A 185 -9.88 -13.61 3.00
CA ALA A 185 -11.33 -13.48 3.14
C ALA A 185 -12.04 -14.85 3.12
N ARG A 186 -11.59 -15.78 2.27
CA ARG A 186 -12.12 -17.15 2.23
C ARG A 186 -11.79 -17.96 3.49
N ALA A 187 -10.68 -17.64 4.14
CA ALA A 187 -10.26 -18.29 5.37
C ALA A 187 -11.02 -17.77 6.60
N LEU A 188 -11.68 -16.62 6.50
CA LEU A 188 -12.46 -16.02 7.58
C LEU A 188 -13.93 -16.44 7.48
N PRO A 189 -14.57 -16.83 8.59
CA PRO A 189 -15.99 -17.15 8.58
C PRO A 189 -16.82 -15.89 8.26
N PRO A 190 -17.96 -16.01 7.55
CA PRO A 190 -18.79 -14.86 7.16
C PRO A 190 -19.30 -14.03 8.35
N ARG A 191 -19.31 -14.61 9.56
CA ARG A 191 -19.68 -13.92 10.81
C ARG A 191 -18.65 -12.87 11.26
N PHE A 192 -17.48 -12.78 10.63
CA PHE A 192 -16.44 -11.81 10.97
C PHE A 192 -16.91 -10.35 10.94
N PHE A 193 -17.82 -10.01 10.03
CA PHE A 193 -18.38 -8.66 9.92
C PHE A 193 -19.40 -8.31 11.00
N SER A 194 -19.95 -9.31 11.70
CA SER A 194 -20.97 -9.11 12.75
C SER A 194 -20.40 -8.75 14.12
N GLY A 195 -19.07 -8.74 14.27
CA GLY A 195 -18.39 -8.40 15.53
C GLY A 195 -18.35 -9.53 16.56
N SER A 196 -18.97 -10.68 16.30
CA SER A 196 -18.89 -11.86 17.16
C SER A 196 -17.78 -12.81 16.69
N CYS A 197 -16.69 -12.86 17.45
CA CYS A 197 -15.50 -13.68 17.16
C CYS A 197 -15.33 -14.85 18.14
N ALA A 198 -16.40 -15.56 18.49
CA ALA A 198 -16.33 -16.60 19.52
C ALA A 198 -15.45 -17.82 19.16
N SER A 199 -15.11 -18.02 17.88
CA SER A 199 -14.44 -19.23 17.39
C SER A 199 -13.01 -19.05 16.88
N LEU A 200 -12.51 -17.83 16.73
CA LEU A 200 -11.16 -17.59 16.22
C LEU A 200 -10.25 -17.03 17.31
N ALA A 201 -9.18 -17.76 17.61
CA ALA A 201 -8.04 -17.19 18.31
C ALA A 201 -7.48 -16.01 17.48
N TYR A 202 -7.19 -14.89 18.12
CA TYR A 202 -6.62 -13.68 17.51
C TYR A 202 -7.52 -12.96 16.48
N CYS A 203 -8.84 -12.96 16.67
CA CYS A 203 -9.76 -12.30 15.73
C CYS A 203 -9.46 -10.81 15.52
N GLY A 204 -9.05 -10.09 16.58
CA GLY A 204 -8.70 -8.67 16.49
C GLY A 204 -7.52 -8.41 15.56
N GLN A 205 -6.51 -9.27 15.62
CA GLN A 205 -5.29 -9.19 14.82
C GLN A 205 -5.59 -9.49 13.34
N PHE A 206 -6.38 -10.51 13.05
CA PHE A 206 -6.84 -10.76 11.67
C PHE A 206 -7.69 -9.61 11.11
N ARG A 207 -8.46 -8.93 11.97
CA ARG A 207 -9.28 -7.77 11.56
C ARG A 207 -8.41 -6.56 11.23
N ALA A 208 -7.39 -6.31 12.05
CA ALA A 208 -6.40 -5.29 11.78
C ALA A 208 -5.64 -5.59 10.48
N LEU A 209 -5.20 -6.84 10.30
CA LEU A 209 -4.48 -7.27 9.10
C LEU A 209 -5.33 -7.06 7.84
N PHE A 210 -6.57 -7.54 7.84
CA PHE A 210 -7.49 -7.36 6.71
C PHE A 210 -7.76 -5.88 6.39
N ALA A 211 -7.89 -5.04 7.42
CA ALA A 211 -8.07 -3.60 7.23
C ALA A 211 -6.83 -2.92 6.63
N LEU A 212 -5.62 -3.33 7.04
CA LEU A 212 -4.36 -2.85 6.47
C LEU A 212 -4.23 -3.28 4.99
N SER A 213 -4.51 -4.55 4.68
CA SER A 213 -4.47 -5.01 3.29
C SER A 213 -5.46 -4.25 2.40
N LEU A 214 -6.68 -4.00 2.88
CA LEU A 214 -7.67 -3.21 2.15
C LEU A 214 -7.23 -1.76 1.95
N LEU A 215 -6.59 -1.16 2.95
CA LEU A 215 -6.03 0.18 2.84
C LEU A 215 -4.98 0.24 1.72
N GLU A 216 -4.09 -0.76 1.62
CA GLU A 216 -3.10 -0.85 0.54
C GLU A 216 -3.76 -0.99 -0.84
N VAL A 217 -4.79 -1.83 -0.97
CA VAL A 217 -5.55 -1.96 -2.21
C VAL A 217 -6.20 -0.63 -2.62
N ILE A 218 -6.77 0.11 -1.68
CA ILE A 218 -7.37 1.43 -1.95
C ILE A 218 -6.30 2.41 -2.46
N ILE A 219 -5.13 2.45 -1.80
CA ILE A 219 -4.02 3.32 -2.20
C ILE A 219 -3.52 2.96 -3.60
N LEU A 220 -3.30 1.68 -3.88
CA LEU A 220 -2.85 1.18 -5.18
C LEU A 220 -3.88 1.45 -6.29
N THR A 221 -5.17 1.31 -5.98
CA THR A 221 -6.25 1.62 -6.92
C THR A 221 -6.30 3.12 -7.22
N GLY A 222 -6.16 3.97 -6.19
CA GLY A 222 -6.02 5.41 -6.37
C GLY A 222 -4.80 5.78 -7.23
N ALA A 223 -3.66 5.14 -6.98
CA ALA A 223 -2.45 5.31 -7.79
C ALA A 223 -2.69 4.92 -9.27
N MET A 224 -3.39 3.82 -9.53
CA MET A 224 -3.75 3.41 -10.89
C MET A 224 -4.67 4.42 -11.58
N ILE A 225 -5.72 4.90 -10.89
CA ILE A 225 -6.65 5.90 -11.42
C ILE A 225 -5.91 7.20 -11.76
N THR A 226 -5.04 7.68 -10.86
CA THR A 226 -4.25 8.89 -11.11
C THR A 226 -3.31 8.75 -12.31
N MET A 227 -2.64 7.60 -12.47
CA MET A 227 -1.80 7.33 -13.64
C MET A 227 -2.60 7.30 -14.94
N LEU A 228 -3.75 6.62 -14.96
CA LEU A 228 -4.64 6.58 -16.13
C LEU A 228 -5.14 7.99 -16.50
N TRP A 229 -5.44 8.81 -15.50
CA TRP A 229 -5.83 10.19 -15.70
C TRP A 229 -4.72 11.03 -16.36
N ILE A 230 -3.47 10.87 -15.90
CA ILE A 230 -2.29 11.54 -16.49
C ILE A 230 -2.07 11.09 -17.93
N VAL A 231 -2.15 9.78 -18.21
CA VAL A 231 -1.99 9.23 -19.55
C VAL A 231 -3.07 9.80 -20.49
N ARG A 232 -4.32 9.83 -20.04
CA ARG A 232 -5.43 10.41 -20.80
C ARG A 232 -5.18 11.89 -21.12
N GLN A 233 -4.74 12.68 -20.14
CA GLN A 233 -4.43 14.09 -20.36
C GLN A 233 -3.28 14.27 -21.36
N SER A 234 -2.24 13.45 -21.27
CA SER A 234 -1.12 13.47 -22.22
C SER A 234 -1.57 13.20 -23.66
N ILE A 235 -2.47 12.23 -23.85
CA ILE A 235 -3.04 11.88 -25.17
C ILE A 235 -3.87 13.06 -25.73
N HIS A 236 -4.72 13.67 -24.91
CA HIS A 236 -5.51 14.83 -25.34
C HIS A 236 -4.64 16.00 -25.82
N GLU A 237 -3.54 16.30 -25.11
CA GLU A 237 -2.62 17.36 -25.53
C GLU A 237 -1.86 17.02 -26.81
N ALA A 238 -1.44 15.76 -26.98
CA ALA A 238 -0.79 15.30 -28.21
C ALA A 238 -1.74 15.45 -29.41
N LEU A 239 -2.99 15.03 -29.26
CA LEU A 239 -4.01 15.14 -30.30
C LEU A 239 -4.27 16.59 -30.70
N GLN A 240 -4.31 17.53 -29.74
CA GLN A 240 -4.46 18.96 -30.01
C GLN A 240 -3.25 19.60 -30.71
N ARG A 241 -2.04 19.03 -30.59
CA ARG A 241 -0.88 19.51 -31.35
C ARG A 241 -0.95 19.04 -32.78
N VAL A 242 -1.27 17.77 -32.99
CA VAL A 242 -1.44 17.20 -34.33
C VAL A 242 -2.55 17.93 -35.09
N SER A 243 -3.69 18.20 -34.45
CA SER A 243 -4.79 18.93 -35.10
C SER A 243 -4.38 20.35 -35.51
N ARG A 244 -3.62 21.08 -34.68
CA ARG A 244 -3.11 22.42 -35.01
C ARG A 244 -2.11 22.39 -36.16
N GLN A 245 -1.20 21.41 -36.19
CA GLN A 245 -0.25 21.26 -37.28
C GLN A 245 -0.96 21.00 -38.62
N LEU A 246 -1.97 20.12 -38.61
CA LEU A 246 -2.78 19.84 -39.79
C LEU A 246 -3.50 21.09 -40.31
N VAL A 247 -4.05 21.93 -39.42
CA VAL A 247 -4.69 23.20 -39.81
C VAL A 247 -3.69 24.16 -40.46
N VAL A 248 -2.48 24.32 -39.89
CA VAL A 248 -1.44 25.18 -40.46
C VAL A 248 -0.98 24.68 -41.84
N SER A 249 -0.80 23.36 -41.99
CA SER A 249 -0.46 22.76 -43.29
C SER A 249 -1.54 22.96 -44.35
N MET A 250 -2.83 22.91 -43.98
CA MET A 250 -3.94 23.18 -44.90
C MET A 250 -4.04 24.65 -45.31
N VAL A 251 -3.73 25.59 -44.40
CA VAL A 251 -3.73 27.03 -44.72
C VAL A 251 -2.54 27.39 -45.61
N SER A 252 -1.36 26.81 -45.37
CA SER A 252 -0.16 27.06 -46.18
C SER A 252 -0.24 26.52 -47.62
N ALA A 253 -1.20 25.64 -47.92
CA ALA A 253 -1.37 25.04 -49.23
C ALA A 253 -2.36 25.81 -50.14
N ARG A 254 -3.01 26.85 -49.63
CA ARG A 254 -3.88 27.75 -50.40
C ARG A 254 -3.14 29.02 -50.78
#